data_AF-A0A938M6L1-F1
#
_entry.id   AF-A0A938M6L1-F1
#
_cell.length_a   1.000
_cell.length_b   1.000
_cell.length_c   1.000
_cell.angle_alpha   90.00
_cell.angle_beta   90.00
_cell.angle_gamma   90.00
#
_symmetry.space_group_name_H-M   'P 1'
#
loop_
_entity.id
_entity.type
_entity.pdbx_description
1 polymer ?
#
loop_
_entity_poly.entity_id
_entity_poly.type
_entity_poly.pdbx_seq_one_letter_code
_entity_poly.pdbx_strand_id
1 'polypeptide(L)'
;MSIAVVKELIRQAKQVGLEDDPAVMRRIGLYGRTADPQLLEALKHQFARARPNVQALVNPFWSPKLTESSLDPDGVPMGEAEHPRGGRTIRILWPRKLIMLAAVALGDIGSGKTNAGLLLALKLVECGYSVVIFDVRFDWLGLIRHLPKAVLITPKTDRFNLIGPLPGVNLWDVFQDFSQVLCEATGLYTASKLFLQEALAELAEKARTSGEFPHLRHLRDAVVALPARDRTPRADYKERVLERLDGLINTCGPEMLFVQQGYPLEQMIQDGYNIIFYSPYDTQMTDLLVFLRLRRLFLRRRNADHISHRPVVIFLDEFRSLLGRGGLRGSYQ
;
A
#
# COMPACT_ATOMS: atom_id res chain seq x y z
N MET A 1 3.08 39.65 30.64
CA MET A 1 3.07 39.24 29.22
C MET A 1 1.69 38.71 28.87
N SER A 2 1.20 38.92 27.64
CA SER A 2 -0.18 38.56 27.29
C SER A 2 -0.35 37.04 27.19
N ILE A 3 -1.06 36.46 28.16
CA ILE A 3 -1.52 35.05 28.15
C ILE A 3 -2.17 34.67 26.81
N ALA A 4 -2.75 35.64 26.10
CA ALA A 4 -3.34 35.44 24.78
C ALA A 4 -2.32 34.99 23.72
N VAL A 5 -1.09 35.54 23.74
CA VAL A 5 -0.06 35.19 22.75
C VAL A 5 0.42 33.75 22.94
N VAL A 6 0.61 33.33 24.19
CA VAL A 6 1.00 31.94 24.50
C VAL A 6 -0.10 30.95 24.09
N LYS A 7 -1.37 31.27 24.38
CA LYS A 7 -2.51 30.47 23.92
C LYS A 7 -2.57 30.37 22.39
N GLU A 8 -2.29 31.46 21.69
CA GLU A 8 -2.24 31.49 20.23
C GLU A 8 -1.09 30.64 19.67
N LEU A 9 0.09 30.67 20.28
CA LEU A 9 1.22 29.82 19.87
C LEU A 9 0.93 28.33 20.09
N ILE A 10 0.27 27.96 21.19
CA ILE A 10 -0.17 26.57 21.43
C ILE A 10 -1.21 26.15 20.37
N ARG A 11 -2.17 27.04 20.06
CA ARG A 11 -3.16 26.79 19.01
C ARG A 11 -2.49 26.57 17.65
N GLN A 12 -1.48 27.39 17.31
CA GLN A 12 -0.73 27.24 16.07
C GLN A 12 0.08 25.94 16.05
N ALA A 13 0.73 25.56 17.15
CA ALA A 13 1.45 24.28 17.26
C ALA A 13 0.50 23.11 16.98
N LYS A 14 -0.70 23.12 17.58
CA LYS A 14 -1.74 22.11 17.33
C LYS A 14 -2.21 22.08 15.87
N GLN A 15 -2.35 23.24 15.24
CA GLN A 15 -2.73 23.32 13.82
C GLN A 15 -1.67 22.77 12.87
N VAL A 16 -0.41 22.67 13.30
CA VAL A 16 0.69 22.14 12.49
C VAL A 16 1.27 20.83 13.04
N GLY A 17 0.54 20.15 13.93
CA GLY A 17 0.92 18.82 14.44
C GLY A 17 2.19 18.80 15.27
N LEU A 18 2.49 19.89 15.99
CA LEU A 18 3.69 20.05 16.83
C LEU A 18 3.36 20.17 18.32
N GLU A 19 2.12 19.89 18.74
CA GLU A 19 1.69 19.94 20.13
C GLU A 19 2.42 18.94 21.04
N ASP A 20 2.87 17.82 20.47
CA ASP A 20 3.57 16.76 21.20
C ASP A 20 5.11 16.90 21.11
N ASP A 21 5.64 17.89 20.38
CA ASP A 21 7.08 18.15 20.28
C ASP A 21 7.58 18.84 21.57
N PRO A 22 8.37 18.17 22.43
CA PRO A 22 8.80 18.73 23.71
C PRO A 22 9.70 19.96 23.56
N ALA A 23 10.43 20.07 22.46
CA ALA A 23 11.30 21.22 22.18
C ALA A 23 10.47 22.45 21.79
N VAL A 24 9.42 22.26 21.00
CA VAL A 24 8.47 23.33 20.64
C VAL A 24 7.74 23.84 21.88
N MET A 25 7.19 22.92 22.68
CA MET A 25 6.46 23.29 23.91
C MET A 25 7.36 23.99 24.94
N ARG A 26 8.63 23.55 25.05
CA ARG A 26 9.64 24.23 25.89
C ARG A 26 9.93 25.66 25.40
N ARG A 27 10.07 25.87 24.09
CA ARG A 27 10.29 27.22 23.51
C ARG A 27 9.09 28.14 23.70
N ILE A 28 7.86 27.65 23.55
CA ILE A 28 6.64 28.40 23.83
C ILE A 28 6.60 28.81 25.32
N GLY A 29 6.91 27.88 26.22
CA GLY A 29 6.98 28.16 27.66
C GLY A 29 8.07 29.18 28.02
N LEU A 30 9.23 29.09 27.37
CA LEU A 30 10.33 30.04 27.56
C LEU A 30 9.95 31.44 27.06
N TYR A 31 9.37 31.54 25.86
CA TYR A 31 8.85 32.80 25.33
C TYR A 31 7.82 33.42 26.28
N GLY A 32 6.91 32.62 26.85
CA GLY A 32 5.92 33.06 27.83
C GLY A 32 6.50 33.60 29.14
N ARG A 33 7.80 33.40 29.42
CA ARG A 33 8.53 33.97 30.56
C ARG A 33 9.39 35.17 30.18
N THR A 34 10.04 35.13 29.02
CA THR A 34 11.05 36.13 28.63
C THR A 34 10.54 37.23 27.69
N ALA A 35 9.44 36.99 26.95
CA ALA A 35 8.96 37.85 25.85
C ALA A 35 10.02 38.11 24.76
N ASP A 36 10.97 37.21 24.59
CA ASP A 36 12.07 37.38 23.63
C ASP A 36 11.55 37.36 22.18
N PRO A 37 11.70 38.47 21.42
CA PRO A 37 11.27 38.54 20.02
C PRO A 37 11.96 37.50 19.12
N GLN A 38 13.20 37.12 19.43
CA GLN A 38 13.93 36.13 18.63
C GLN A 38 13.31 34.73 18.76
N LEU A 39 12.85 34.36 19.96
CA LEU A 39 12.12 33.11 20.18
C LEU A 39 10.78 33.10 19.44
N LEU A 40 10.08 34.24 19.41
CA LEU A 40 8.81 34.35 18.69
C LEU A 40 9.01 34.15 17.18
N GLU A 41 10.01 34.81 16.58
CA GLU A 41 10.29 34.65 15.16
C GLU A 41 10.78 33.23 14.83
N ALA A 42 11.61 32.62 15.68
CA ALA A 42 12.01 31.23 15.52
C ALA A 42 10.82 30.26 15.55
N LEU A 43 9.86 30.46 16.47
CA LEU A 43 8.63 29.66 16.55
C LEU A 43 7.75 29.87 15.31
N LYS A 44 7.54 31.11 14.87
CA LYS A 44 6.78 31.41 13.65
C LYS A 44 7.42 30.75 12.43
N HIS A 45 8.74 30.80 12.32
CA HIS A 45 9.48 30.18 11.23
C HIS A 45 9.35 28.65 11.26
N GLN A 46 9.40 28.05 12.45
CA GLN A 46 9.20 26.61 12.63
C GLN A 46 7.77 26.19 12.26
N PHE A 47 6.75 26.96 12.67
CA PHE A 47 5.36 26.72 12.28
C PHE A 47 5.14 26.89 10.79
N ALA A 48 5.71 27.94 10.18
CA ALA A 48 5.63 28.18 8.74
C ALA A 48 6.25 27.03 7.93
N ARG A 49 7.35 26.43 8.41
CA ARG A 49 7.94 25.22 7.82
C ARG A 49 7.10 23.97 7.99
N ALA A 50 6.39 23.83 9.11
CA ALA A 50 5.54 22.66 9.40
C ALA A 50 4.17 22.73 8.71
N ARG A 51 3.65 23.93 8.46
CA ARG A 51 2.33 24.17 7.85
C ARG A 51 2.11 23.44 6.52
N PRO A 52 3.06 23.45 5.55
CA PRO A 52 2.99 22.65 4.34
C PRO A 52 2.70 21.17 4.57
N ASN A 53 3.35 20.56 5.57
CA ASN A 53 3.23 19.12 5.83
C ASN A 53 1.82 18.78 6.33
N VAL A 54 1.26 19.59 7.24
CA VAL A 54 -0.11 19.37 7.71
C VAL A 54 -1.14 19.73 6.65
N GLN A 55 -0.88 20.77 5.85
CA GLN A 55 -1.79 21.15 4.79
C GLN A 55 -1.86 20.08 3.67
N ALA A 56 -0.75 19.40 3.39
CA ALA A 56 -0.71 18.24 2.51
C ALA A 56 -1.45 17.02 3.11
N LEU A 57 -1.41 16.83 4.43
CA LEU A 57 -2.17 15.76 5.11
C LEU A 57 -3.68 16.03 5.14
N VAL A 58 -4.09 17.30 5.27
CA VAL A 58 -5.50 17.70 5.38
C VAL A 58 -6.14 17.90 3.99
N ASN A 59 -5.36 18.33 3.01
CA ASN A 59 -5.80 18.51 1.63
C ASN A 59 -4.86 17.75 0.67
N PRO A 60 -5.26 16.56 0.18
CA PRO A 60 -4.43 15.76 -0.72
C PRO A 60 -4.23 16.41 -2.09
N PHE A 61 -4.97 17.47 -2.42
CA PHE A 61 -4.82 18.27 -3.64
C PHE A 61 -4.05 19.57 -3.41
N TRP A 62 -3.52 19.79 -2.21
CA TRP A 62 -2.65 20.93 -1.95
C TRP A 62 -1.33 20.76 -2.71
N SER A 63 -1.14 21.56 -3.75
CA SER A 63 0.18 21.73 -4.37
C SER A 63 0.96 22.78 -3.58
N PRO A 64 2.16 22.46 -3.06
CA PRO A 64 3.05 23.49 -2.55
C PRO A 64 3.30 24.51 -3.64
N LYS A 65 3.14 25.80 -3.32
CA LYS A 65 3.78 26.84 -4.13
C LYS A 65 5.28 26.57 -4.05
N LEU A 66 5.89 26.12 -5.15
CA LEU A 66 7.32 25.90 -5.27
C LEU A 66 8.04 27.22 -4.97
N THR A 67 8.47 27.41 -3.73
CA THR A 67 9.33 28.54 -3.34
C THR A 67 10.77 28.06 -3.30
N GLU A 68 11.69 28.82 -3.92
CA GLU A 68 13.13 28.50 -4.03
C GLU A 68 13.79 28.14 -2.68
N SER A 69 13.24 28.60 -1.56
CA SER A 69 13.77 28.40 -0.20
C SER A 69 13.16 27.22 0.59
N SER A 70 12.25 26.44 -0.01
CA SER A 70 11.59 25.30 0.65
C SER A 70 12.03 23.93 0.12
N LEU A 71 13.14 23.89 -0.61
CA LEU A 71 13.74 22.66 -1.09
C LEU A 71 14.25 21.87 0.12
N ASP A 72 13.52 20.80 0.48
CA ASP A 72 14.01 19.76 1.37
C ASP A 72 15.30 19.20 0.74
N PRO A 73 16.50 19.47 1.29
CA PRO A 73 17.75 19.02 0.69
C PRO A 73 17.83 17.50 0.59
N ASP A 74 17.02 16.79 1.38
CA ASP A 74 16.91 15.33 1.39
C ASP A 74 15.74 14.80 0.53
N GLY A 75 15.03 15.69 -0.17
CA GLY A 75 13.89 15.35 -1.03
C GLY A 75 14.30 14.61 -2.31
N VAL A 76 13.37 13.84 -2.87
CA VAL A 76 13.60 13.07 -4.10
C VAL A 76 13.46 13.99 -5.31
N PRO A 77 14.45 14.03 -6.22
CA PRO A 77 14.40 14.90 -7.39
C PRO A 77 13.41 14.37 -8.43
N MET A 78 12.41 15.18 -8.76
CA MET A 78 11.31 14.83 -9.65
C MET A 78 11.47 15.40 -11.06
N GLY A 79 12.27 16.45 -11.21
CA GLY A 79 12.50 17.10 -12.50
C GLY A 79 12.92 18.55 -12.35
N GLU A 80 12.77 19.27 -13.45
CA GLU A 80 13.16 20.66 -13.62
C GLU A 80 12.00 21.45 -14.23
N ALA A 81 11.79 22.67 -13.77
CA ALA A 81 10.81 23.59 -14.34
C ALA A 81 11.44 24.97 -14.55
N GLU A 82 10.95 25.73 -15.53
CA GLU A 82 11.34 27.13 -15.65
C GLU A 82 10.71 27.96 -14.53
N HIS A 83 11.52 28.82 -13.93
CA HIS A 83 11.05 29.75 -12.93
C HIS A 83 9.97 30.67 -13.56
N PRO A 84 8.81 30.90 -12.91
CA PRO A 84 7.70 31.68 -13.49
C PRO A 84 8.03 33.10 -13.91
N ARG A 85 9.16 33.65 -13.43
CA ARG A 85 9.67 34.98 -13.80
C ARG A 85 10.75 34.97 -14.89
N GLY A 86 10.95 33.81 -15.53
CA GLY A 86 11.91 33.60 -16.61
C GLY A 86 13.37 33.45 -16.16
N GLY A 87 14.17 32.73 -16.94
CA GLY A 87 15.64 32.79 -16.92
C GLY A 87 16.37 31.87 -15.94
N ARG A 88 15.68 31.02 -15.16
CA ARG A 88 16.31 30.02 -14.29
C ARG A 88 15.52 28.73 -14.23
N THR A 89 16.21 27.61 -14.20
CA THR A 89 15.62 26.29 -13.97
C THR A 89 15.56 26.00 -12.47
N ILE A 90 14.39 25.66 -11.96
CA ILE A 90 14.18 25.19 -10.59
C ILE A 90 14.08 23.67 -10.58
N ARG A 91 14.83 23.04 -9.67
CA ARG A 91 14.72 21.60 -9.43
C ARG A 91 13.50 21.33 -8.56
N ILE A 92 12.60 20.48 -9.02
CA ILE A 92 11.44 20.03 -8.25
C ILE A 92 11.90 18.88 -7.36
N LEU A 93 11.81 19.07 -6.04
CA LEU A 93 12.06 18.04 -5.05
C LEU A 93 10.76 17.64 -4.38
N TRP A 94 10.51 16.35 -4.25
CA TRP A 94 9.44 15.82 -3.39
C TRP A 94 9.99 15.58 -1.98
N PRO A 95 9.46 16.25 -0.94
CA PRO A 95 9.86 16.00 0.43
C PRO A 95 9.67 14.53 0.80
N ARG A 96 10.61 13.94 1.54
CA ARG A 96 10.55 12.51 1.93
C ARG A 96 9.25 12.14 2.64
N LYS A 97 8.71 13.07 3.45
CA LYS A 97 7.45 12.89 4.17
C LYS A 97 6.25 12.71 3.24
N LEU A 98 6.25 13.34 2.07
CA LEU A 98 5.17 13.22 1.10
C LEU A 98 5.23 11.90 0.31
N ILE A 99 6.43 11.32 0.15
CA ILE A 99 6.61 9.99 -0.46
C ILE A 99 5.96 8.89 0.38
N MET A 100 5.86 9.12 1.70
CA MET A 100 5.16 8.21 2.61
C MET A 100 3.64 8.31 2.50
N LEU A 101 3.11 9.31 1.77
CA LEU A 101 1.69 9.43 1.47
C LEU A 101 1.35 8.74 0.15
N ALA A 102 0.08 8.35 0.01
CA ALA A 102 -0.44 7.88 -1.26
C ALA A 102 -0.48 9.04 -2.26
N ALA A 103 0.06 8.83 -3.46
CA ALA A 103 0.00 9.77 -4.56
C ALA A 103 -0.89 9.22 -5.70
N VAL A 104 -1.58 10.11 -6.40
CA VAL A 104 -2.39 9.77 -7.57
C VAL A 104 -1.92 10.59 -8.76
N ALA A 105 -1.53 9.91 -9.85
CA ALA A 105 -1.18 10.54 -11.11
C ALA A 105 -2.37 10.47 -12.08
N LEU A 106 -2.88 11.62 -12.50
CA LEU A 106 -4.02 11.75 -13.41
C LEU A 106 -3.60 12.42 -14.72
N GLY A 107 -4.26 12.06 -15.80
CA GLY A 107 -4.00 12.61 -17.13
C GLY A 107 -4.58 11.72 -18.22
N ASP A 108 -4.80 12.29 -19.40
CA ASP A 108 -5.36 11.57 -20.55
C ASP A 108 -4.38 10.54 -21.12
N ILE A 109 -4.86 9.68 -22.02
CA ILE A 109 -3.99 8.76 -22.77
C ILE A 109 -2.96 9.58 -23.54
N GLY A 110 -1.68 9.16 -23.49
CA GLY A 110 -0.58 9.88 -24.15
C GLY A 110 0.00 11.07 -23.38
N SER A 111 -0.57 11.46 -22.23
CA SER A 111 -0.03 12.58 -21.41
C SER A 111 1.31 12.29 -20.71
N GLY A 112 1.88 11.09 -20.90
CA GLY A 112 3.17 10.71 -20.32
C GLY A 112 3.13 10.20 -18.88
N LYS A 113 1.95 9.84 -18.33
CA LYS A 113 1.81 9.27 -16.96
C LYS A 113 2.77 8.11 -16.70
N THR A 114 2.81 7.13 -17.60
CA THR A 114 3.67 5.96 -17.49
C THR A 114 5.14 6.36 -17.50
N ASN A 115 5.54 7.27 -18.41
CA ASN A 115 6.91 7.78 -18.45
C ASN A 115 7.30 8.52 -17.16
N ALA A 116 6.41 9.34 -16.61
CA ALA A 116 6.62 9.99 -15.32
C ALA A 116 6.78 8.96 -14.19
N GLY A 117 5.96 7.91 -14.19
CA GLY A 117 6.08 6.79 -13.25
C GLY A 117 7.41 6.05 -13.34
N LEU A 118 7.86 5.73 -14.56
CA LEU A 118 9.16 5.07 -14.82
C LEU A 118 10.32 5.92 -14.29
N LEU A 119 10.33 7.22 -14.60
CA LEU A 119 11.36 8.15 -14.13
C LEU A 119 11.34 8.27 -12.61
N LEU A 120 10.16 8.37 -12.01
CA LEU A 120 10.00 8.41 -10.57
C LEU A 120 10.55 7.15 -9.90
N ALA A 121 10.25 5.96 -10.44
CA ALA A 121 10.78 4.71 -9.90
C ALA A 121 12.31 4.69 -9.90
N LEU A 122 12.96 5.13 -10.98
CA LEU A 122 14.42 5.25 -11.04
C LEU A 122 14.96 6.18 -9.95
N LYS A 123 14.34 7.36 -9.79
CA LYS A 123 14.78 8.35 -8.79
C LYS A 123 14.57 7.90 -7.35
N LEU A 124 13.48 7.19 -7.07
CA LEU A 124 13.24 6.59 -5.76
C LEU A 124 14.32 5.56 -5.41
N VAL A 125 14.70 4.71 -6.37
CA VAL A 125 15.74 3.71 -6.16
C VAL A 125 17.12 4.33 -5.99
N GLU A 126 17.45 5.39 -6.75
CA GLU A 126 18.66 6.20 -6.51
C GLU A 126 18.69 6.77 -5.08
N CYS A 127 17.52 7.09 -4.51
CA CYS A 127 17.38 7.61 -3.14
C CYS A 127 17.26 6.52 -2.07
N GLY A 128 17.48 5.25 -2.43
CA GLY A 128 17.52 4.11 -1.50
C GLY A 128 16.19 3.43 -1.23
N TYR A 129 15.09 3.83 -1.86
CA TYR A 129 13.80 3.15 -1.76
C TYR A 129 13.79 1.87 -2.58
N SER A 130 13.06 0.86 -2.13
CA SER A 130 12.66 -0.26 -3.02
C SER A 130 11.38 0.11 -3.76
N VAL A 131 11.22 -0.42 -4.97
CA VAL A 131 9.95 -0.30 -5.72
C VAL A 131 9.30 -1.65 -5.93
N VAL A 132 7.98 -1.68 -5.81
CA VAL A 132 7.14 -2.82 -6.19
C VAL A 132 6.17 -2.33 -7.24
N ILE A 133 6.23 -2.90 -8.44
CA ILE A 133 5.43 -2.46 -9.59
C ILE A 133 4.50 -3.60 -9.97
N PHE A 134 3.21 -3.30 -10.08
CA PHE A 134 2.22 -4.21 -10.66
C PHE A 134 1.96 -3.79 -12.10
N ASP A 135 2.63 -4.47 -13.03
CA ASP A 135 2.63 -4.15 -14.45
C ASP A 135 1.59 -4.98 -15.21
N VAL A 136 0.41 -4.39 -15.37
CA VAL A 136 -0.74 -5.01 -16.08
C VAL A 136 -0.58 -4.91 -17.60
N ARG A 137 0.16 -3.91 -18.10
CA ARG A 137 0.27 -3.60 -19.55
C ARG A 137 1.63 -3.89 -20.17
N PHE A 138 2.59 -4.37 -19.40
CA PHE A 138 3.99 -4.57 -19.81
C PHE A 138 4.78 -3.29 -20.10
N ASP A 139 4.28 -2.14 -19.68
CA ASP A 139 4.95 -0.86 -19.95
C ASP A 139 6.20 -0.68 -19.07
N TRP A 140 6.30 -1.44 -17.97
CA TRP A 140 7.36 -1.32 -16.98
C TRP A 140 8.45 -2.37 -17.12
N LEU A 141 8.24 -3.39 -17.97
CA LEU A 141 9.17 -4.49 -18.16
C LEU A 141 10.59 -4.01 -18.56
N GLY A 142 10.69 -2.97 -19.38
CA GLY A 142 11.97 -2.39 -19.80
C GLY A 142 12.82 -1.85 -18.64
N LEU A 143 12.16 -1.45 -17.54
CA LEU A 143 12.80 -0.88 -16.36
C LEU A 143 13.72 -1.87 -15.65
N ILE A 144 13.50 -3.18 -15.83
CA ILE A 144 14.31 -4.24 -15.20
C ILE A 144 15.81 -4.11 -15.51
N ARG A 145 16.16 -3.58 -16.69
CA ARG A 145 17.54 -3.41 -17.14
C ARG A 145 18.25 -2.24 -16.46
N HIS A 146 17.48 -1.34 -15.86
CA HIS A 146 17.95 -0.10 -15.26
C HIS A 146 17.90 -0.11 -13.73
N LEU A 147 17.11 -1.02 -13.15
CA LEU A 147 16.97 -1.15 -11.70
C LEU A 147 18.02 -2.11 -11.13
N PRO A 148 18.81 -1.70 -10.10
CA PRO A 148 19.65 -2.61 -9.37
C PRO A 148 18.80 -3.67 -8.66
N LYS A 149 19.29 -4.92 -8.58
CA LYS A 149 18.59 -6.04 -7.91
C LYS A 149 17.12 -6.17 -8.34
N ALA A 150 16.85 -5.98 -9.63
CA ALA A 150 15.50 -6.11 -10.16
C ALA A 150 15.11 -7.58 -10.34
N VAL A 151 13.87 -7.92 -9.97
CA VAL A 151 13.29 -9.25 -10.17
C VAL A 151 11.95 -9.09 -10.86
N LEU A 152 11.78 -9.82 -11.97
CA LEU A 152 10.50 -9.99 -12.63
C LEU A 152 9.84 -11.26 -12.13
N ILE A 153 8.63 -11.11 -11.58
CA ILE A 153 7.78 -12.22 -11.19
C ILE A 153 6.71 -12.39 -12.27
N THR A 154 6.85 -13.47 -13.04
CA THR A 154 5.88 -13.92 -14.05
C THR A 154 5.01 -15.05 -13.47
N PRO A 155 3.83 -15.36 -14.04
CA PRO A 155 3.00 -16.48 -13.60
C PRO A 155 3.76 -17.80 -13.43
N LYS A 156 4.65 -18.12 -14.36
CA LYS A 156 5.43 -19.37 -14.34
C LYS A 156 6.34 -19.47 -13.13
N THR A 157 6.91 -18.32 -12.73
CA THR A 157 7.84 -18.20 -11.61
C THR A 157 7.12 -17.84 -10.32
N ASP A 158 5.89 -17.34 -10.39
CA ASP A 158 5.12 -16.87 -9.25
C ASP A 158 4.80 -18.05 -8.33
N ARG A 159 5.17 -17.92 -7.07
CA ARG A 159 4.89 -18.90 -6.02
C ARG A 159 4.25 -18.11 -4.90
N PHE A 160 2.95 -18.34 -4.68
CA PHE A 160 2.16 -17.51 -3.80
C PHE A 160 1.18 -18.34 -2.97
N ASN A 161 1.55 -18.60 -1.72
CA ASN A 161 0.62 -19.19 -0.75
C ASN A 161 -0.34 -18.12 -0.22
N LEU A 162 -1.58 -18.10 -0.73
CA LEU A 162 -2.59 -17.09 -0.39
C LEU A 162 -3.02 -17.12 1.08
N ILE A 163 -3.10 -18.33 1.64
CA ILE A 163 -3.60 -18.59 3.00
C ILE A 163 -2.49 -19.08 3.94
N GLY A 164 -1.25 -19.17 3.44
CA GLY A 164 -0.11 -19.57 4.25
C GLY A 164 0.24 -18.53 5.31
N PRO A 165 0.96 -18.96 6.36
CA PRO A 165 1.35 -18.08 7.46
C PRO A 165 2.14 -16.88 6.96
N LEU A 166 2.05 -15.79 7.70
CA LEU A 166 2.92 -14.63 7.57
C LEU A 166 3.71 -14.49 8.88
N PRO A 167 5.04 -14.33 8.83
CA PRO A 167 5.83 -14.17 10.05
C PRO A 167 5.30 -13.02 10.92
N GLY A 168 5.07 -13.30 12.20
CA GLY A 168 4.54 -12.33 13.16
C GLY A 168 3.06 -11.98 13.00
N VAL A 169 2.30 -12.65 12.11
CA VAL A 169 0.87 -12.42 11.93
C VAL A 169 0.10 -13.66 12.36
N ASN A 170 -1.01 -13.49 13.09
CA ASN A 170 -1.87 -14.60 13.45
C ASN A 170 -2.48 -15.23 12.17
N LEU A 171 -2.48 -16.57 12.08
CA LEU A 171 -3.03 -17.28 10.93
C LEU A 171 -4.52 -16.95 10.70
N TRP A 172 -5.26 -16.68 11.78
CA TRP A 172 -6.66 -16.27 11.68
C TRP A 172 -6.82 -14.92 10.98
N ASP A 173 -5.92 -13.95 11.24
CA ASP A 173 -5.94 -12.66 10.55
C ASP A 173 -5.69 -12.84 9.05
N VAL A 174 -4.78 -13.75 8.68
CA VAL A 174 -4.53 -14.10 7.28
C VAL A 174 -5.78 -14.68 6.62
N PHE A 175 -6.50 -15.56 7.32
CA PHE A 175 -7.73 -16.17 6.82
C PHE A 175 -8.87 -15.16 6.68
N GLN A 176 -9.03 -14.27 7.65
CA GLN A 176 -10.01 -13.19 7.60
C GLN A 176 -9.75 -12.29 6.39
N ASP A 177 -8.51 -11.82 6.20
CA ASP A 177 -8.14 -10.98 5.07
C ASP A 177 -8.33 -11.70 3.73
N PHE A 178 -7.90 -12.97 3.62
CA PHE A 178 -8.12 -13.76 2.40
C PHE A 178 -9.61 -13.89 2.08
N SER A 179 -10.43 -14.27 3.07
CA SER A 179 -11.88 -14.43 2.87
C SER A 179 -12.55 -13.12 2.46
N GLN A 180 -12.14 -11.99 3.04
CA GLN A 180 -12.66 -10.67 2.71
C GLN A 180 -12.33 -10.30 1.27
N VAL A 181 -11.04 -10.35 0.90
CA VAL A 181 -10.59 -9.94 -0.44
C VAL A 181 -11.17 -10.85 -1.52
N LEU A 182 -11.21 -12.17 -1.29
CA LEU A 182 -11.82 -13.09 -2.23
C LEU A 182 -13.29 -12.75 -2.44
N CYS A 183 -14.05 -12.48 -1.36
CA CYS A 183 -15.47 -12.19 -1.48
C CYS A 183 -15.74 -10.85 -2.19
N GLU A 184 -14.99 -9.81 -1.85
CA GLU A 184 -15.09 -8.50 -2.50
C GLU A 184 -14.76 -8.59 -4.01
N ALA A 185 -13.69 -9.29 -4.37
CA ALA A 185 -13.26 -9.42 -5.76
C ALA A 185 -14.17 -10.31 -6.60
N THR A 186 -14.78 -11.34 -6.01
CA THR A 186 -15.58 -12.34 -6.73
C THR A 186 -17.09 -12.16 -6.60
N GLY A 187 -17.53 -11.16 -5.83
CA GLY A 187 -18.94 -10.90 -5.57
C GLY A 187 -19.62 -11.98 -4.72
N LEU A 188 -18.87 -12.69 -3.87
CA LEU A 188 -19.49 -13.63 -2.93
C LEU A 188 -20.21 -12.86 -1.81
N TYR A 189 -21.48 -13.19 -1.61
CA TYR A 189 -22.29 -12.61 -0.56
C TYR A 189 -21.92 -13.12 0.83
N THR A 190 -22.39 -12.42 1.88
CA THR A 190 -22.08 -12.69 3.29
C THR A 190 -22.25 -14.15 3.70
N ALA A 191 -23.32 -14.82 3.24
CA ALA A 191 -23.54 -16.23 3.60
C ALA A 191 -22.48 -17.18 3.02
N SER A 192 -22.03 -16.93 1.78
CA SER A 192 -20.94 -17.70 1.17
C SER A 192 -19.58 -17.37 1.81
N LYS A 193 -19.39 -16.12 2.25
CA LYS A 193 -18.22 -15.74 3.07
C LYS A 193 -18.18 -16.53 4.39
N LEU A 194 -19.30 -16.60 5.12
CA LEU A 194 -19.38 -17.35 6.38
C LEU A 194 -19.09 -18.83 6.16
N PHE A 195 -19.64 -19.43 5.10
CA PHE A 195 -19.34 -20.82 4.73
C PHE A 195 -17.84 -21.03 4.45
N LEU A 196 -17.21 -20.11 3.72
CA LEU A 196 -15.75 -20.16 3.49
C LEU A 196 -14.96 -20.04 4.80
N GLN A 197 -15.41 -19.21 5.73
CA GLN A 197 -14.77 -19.03 7.04
C GLN A 197 -14.88 -20.29 7.92
N GLU A 198 -15.95 -21.07 7.81
CA GLU A 198 -16.05 -22.38 8.48
C GLU A 198 -14.96 -23.34 7.98
N ALA A 199 -14.74 -23.42 6.66
CA ALA A 199 -13.67 -24.24 6.09
C ALA A 199 -12.26 -23.78 6.52
N LEU A 200 -12.06 -22.46 6.58
CA LEU A 200 -10.81 -21.88 7.07
C LEU A 200 -10.59 -22.16 8.56
N ALA A 201 -11.63 -22.14 9.39
CA ALA A 201 -11.53 -22.50 10.81
C ALA A 201 -11.09 -23.95 11.01
N GLU A 202 -11.64 -24.90 10.23
CA GLU A 202 -11.19 -26.29 10.27
C GLU A 202 -9.72 -26.44 9.87
N LEU A 203 -9.27 -25.67 8.89
CA LEU A 203 -7.86 -25.65 8.49
C LEU A 203 -6.94 -25.07 9.55
N ALA A 204 -7.37 -24.03 10.29
CA ALA A 204 -6.59 -23.47 11.39
C ALA A 204 -6.33 -24.53 12.47
N GLU A 205 -7.37 -25.28 12.85
CA GLU A 205 -7.27 -26.33 13.85
C GLU A 205 -6.38 -27.49 13.38
N LYS A 206 -6.48 -27.88 12.10
CA LYS A 206 -5.57 -28.87 11.50
C LYS A 206 -4.13 -28.39 11.50
N ALA A 207 -3.87 -27.17 11.05
CA ALA A 207 -2.53 -26.59 11.03
C ALA A 207 -1.91 -26.48 12.42
N ARG A 208 -2.72 -26.18 13.45
CA ARG A 208 -2.28 -26.14 14.84
C ARG A 208 -1.86 -27.52 15.37
N THR A 209 -2.51 -28.59 14.90
CA THR A 209 -2.22 -29.96 15.38
C THR A 209 -1.13 -30.65 14.57
N SER A 210 -1.08 -30.47 13.25
CA SER A 210 -0.06 -31.10 12.38
C SER A 210 1.24 -30.30 12.28
N GLY A 211 1.21 -28.99 12.51
CA GLY A 211 2.32 -28.08 12.24
C GLY A 211 2.53 -27.78 10.75
N GLU A 212 1.73 -28.38 9.86
CA GLU A 212 1.78 -28.12 8.42
C GLU A 212 0.91 -26.92 8.05
N PHE A 213 1.44 -26.03 7.22
CA PHE A 213 0.72 -24.84 6.82
C PHE A 213 -0.23 -25.11 5.65
N PRO A 214 -1.44 -24.53 5.68
CA PRO A 214 -2.39 -24.74 4.61
C PRO A 214 -2.00 -23.93 3.37
N HIS A 215 -2.47 -24.41 2.22
CA HIS A 215 -2.41 -23.74 0.93
C HIS A 215 -3.73 -23.99 0.20
N LEU A 216 -3.93 -23.40 -0.98
CA LEU A 216 -5.27 -23.33 -1.58
C LEU A 216 -5.91 -24.70 -1.85
N ARG A 217 -5.13 -25.74 -2.15
CA ARG A 217 -5.65 -27.12 -2.27
C ARG A 217 -6.32 -27.61 -0.98
N HIS A 218 -5.68 -27.42 0.17
CA HIS A 218 -6.24 -27.80 1.47
C HIS A 218 -7.56 -27.09 1.73
N LEU A 219 -7.68 -25.82 1.33
CA LEU A 219 -8.93 -25.07 1.48
C LEU A 219 -10.03 -25.63 0.57
N ARG A 220 -9.70 -25.90 -0.69
CA ARG A 220 -10.64 -26.55 -1.60
C ARG A 220 -11.13 -27.88 -1.02
N ASP A 221 -10.23 -28.72 -0.54
CA ASP A 221 -10.55 -30.03 0.04
C ASP A 221 -11.41 -29.90 1.31
N ALA A 222 -11.12 -28.91 2.17
CA ALA A 222 -11.95 -28.59 3.32
C ALA A 222 -13.38 -28.17 2.92
N VAL A 223 -13.52 -27.29 1.92
CA VAL A 223 -14.82 -26.88 1.38
C VAL A 223 -15.58 -28.09 0.80
N VAL A 224 -14.90 -29.01 0.11
CA VAL A 224 -15.50 -30.26 -0.39
C VAL A 224 -15.97 -31.16 0.76
N ALA A 225 -15.18 -31.28 1.82
CA ALA A 225 -15.50 -32.12 2.97
C ALA A 225 -16.65 -31.57 3.83
N LEU A 226 -16.90 -30.25 3.81
CA LEU A 226 -17.98 -29.65 4.57
C LEU A 226 -19.35 -30.23 4.17
N PRO A 227 -20.16 -30.66 5.16
CA PRO A 227 -21.48 -31.21 4.88
C PRO A 227 -22.41 -30.12 4.36
N ALA A 228 -23.08 -30.42 3.26
CA ALA A 228 -24.19 -29.67 2.72
C ALA A 228 -25.22 -30.68 2.21
N ARG A 229 -26.44 -30.65 2.76
CA ARG A 229 -27.51 -31.50 2.25
C ARG A 229 -27.97 -30.98 0.89
N ASP A 230 -28.25 -31.87 -0.04
CA ASP A 230 -28.76 -31.51 -1.35
C ASP A 230 -30.02 -30.66 -1.25
N ARG A 231 -30.16 -29.68 -2.15
CA ARG A 231 -31.29 -28.75 -2.22
C ARG A 231 -31.48 -27.86 -0.98
N THR A 232 -30.39 -27.56 -0.26
CA THR A 232 -30.39 -26.55 0.81
C THR A 232 -29.61 -25.29 0.39
N PRO A 233 -29.90 -24.10 0.93
CA PRO A 233 -29.11 -22.89 0.64
C PRO A 233 -27.61 -23.04 0.91
N ARG A 234 -27.26 -23.92 1.86
CA ARG A 234 -25.87 -24.27 2.18
C ARG A 234 -25.17 -25.00 1.04
N ALA A 235 -25.89 -25.82 0.25
CA ALA A 235 -25.35 -26.44 -0.95
C ALA A 235 -25.00 -25.39 -2.01
N ASP A 236 -25.87 -24.40 -2.22
CA ASP A 236 -25.59 -23.29 -3.14
C ASP A 236 -24.37 -22.47 -2.70
N TYR A 237 -24.22 -22.25 -1.39
CA TYR A 237 -23.03 -21.54 -0.87
C TYR A 237 -21.75 -22.32 -1.12
N LYS A 238 -21.79 -23.65 -0.88
CA LYS A 238 -20.66 -24.55 -1.16
C LYS A 238 -20.30 -24.51 -2.64
N GLU A 239 -21.29 -24.63 -3.53
CA GLU A 239 -21.08 -24.61 -4.98
C GLU A 239 -20.44 -23.30 -5.44
N ARG A 240 -20.97 -22.15 -5.01
CA ARG A 240 -20.38 -20.84 -5.36
C ARG A 240 -18.95 -20.68 -4.85
N VAL A 241 -18.67 -21.12 -3.63
CA VAL A 241 -17.30 -21.06 -3.09
C VAL A 241 -16.37 -21.95 -3.90
N LEU A 242 -16.79 -23.19 -4.21
CA LEU A 242 -16.00 -24.11 -5.04
C LEU A 242 -15.76 -23.55 -6.44
N GLU A 243 -16.78 -22.99 -7.09
CA GLU A 243 -16.65 -22.37 -8.41
C GLU A 243 -15.59 -21.26 -8.41
N ARG A 244 -15.55 -20.42 -7.37
CA ARG A 244 -14.55 -19.34 -7.25
C ARG A 244 -13.15 -19.87 -6.95
N LEU A 245 -13.03 -20.87 -6.07
CA LEU A 245 -11.74 -21.50 -5.78
C LEU A 245 -11.19 -22.23 -7.01
N ASP A 246 -12.04 -22.96 -7.73
CA ASP A 246 -11.68 -23.71 -8.94
C ASP A 246 -11.33 -22.76 -10.08
N GLY A 247 -12.07 -21.66 -10.25
CA GLY A 247 -11.70 -20.60 -11.20
C GLY A 247 -10.31 -20.02 -10.90
N LEU A 248 -10.01 -19.73 -9.63
CA LEU A 248 -8.70 -19.25 -9.21
C LEU A 248 -7.58 -20.26 -9.47
N ILE A 249 -7.81 -21.53 -9.12
CA ILE A 249 -6.85 -22.63 -9.32
C ILE A 249 -6.59 -22.88 -10.80
N ASN A 250 -7.65 -22.94 -11.62
CA ASN A 250 -7.55 -23.21 -13.05
C ASN A 250 -6.85 -22.06 -13.80
N THR A 251 -7.08 -20.82 -13.39
CA THR A 251 -6.46 -19.65 -14.04
C THR A 251 -4.99 -19.48 -13.63
N CYS A 252 -4.65 -19.62 -12.34
CA CYS A 252 -3.30 -19.37 -11.86
C CYS A 252 -2.37 -20.59 -11.92
N GLY A 253 -2.94 -21.78 -11.91
CA GLY A 253 -2.20 -23.03 -11.91
C GLY A 253 -1.81 -23.54 -10.51
N PRO A 254 -1.72 -24.87 -10.32
CA PRO A 254 -1.33 -25.49 -9.06
C PRO A 254 0.09 -25.12 -8.62
N GLU A 255 1.00 -24.91 -9.56
CA GLU A 255 2.40 -24.53 -9.29
C GLU A 255 2.52 -23.21 -8.56
N MET A 256 1.61 -22.26 -8.81
CA MET A 256 1.59 -20.97 -8.14
C MET A 256 0.95 -21.06 -6.75
N LEU A 257 -0.17 -21.80 -6.63
CA LEU A 257 -1.07 -21.70 -5.47
C LEU A 257 -0.95 -22.85 -4.47
N PHE A 258 -0.39 -24.00 -4.85
CA PHE A 258 -0.25 -25.18 -4.00
C PHE A 258 1.14 -25.28 -3.37
N VAL A 259 1.67 -24.12 -2.98
CA VAL A 259 2.98 -24.02 -2.34
C VAL A 259 2.84 -23.82 -0.85
N GLN A 260 3.76 -24.43 -0.09
CA GLN A 260 3.87 -24.21 1.35
C GLN A 260 4.37 -22.80 1.65
N GLN A 261 5.40 -22.36 0.92
CA GLN A 261 5.97 -21.03 1.03
C GLN A 261 6.01 -20.37 -0.34
N GLY A 262 5.56 -19.10 -0.40
CA GLY A 262 5.70 -18.26 -1.57
C GLY A 262 7.00 -17.45 -1.54
N TYR A 263 7.14 -16.50 -2.47
CA TYR A 263 8.25 -15.55 -2.41
C TYR A 263 8.28 -14.81 -1.07
N PRO A 264 9.46 -14.67 -0.45
CA PRO A 264 9.61 -13.92 0.80
C PRO A 264 9.63 -12.42 0.49
N LEU A 265 8.53 -11.87 -0.03
CA LEU A 265 8.45 -10.51 -0.59
C LEU A 265 8.96 -9.43 0.37
N GLU A 266 8.58 -9.50 1.65
CA GLU A 266 9.06 -8.53 2.64
C GLU A 266 10.59 -8.63 2.84
N GLN A 267 11.14 -9.84 2.85
CA GLN A 267 12.60 -10.03 2.95
C GLN A 267 13.31 -9.50 1.70
N MET A 268 12.77 -9.79 0.51
CA MET A 268 13.30 -9.25 -0.74
C MET A 268 13.31 -7.72 -0.73
N ILE A 269 12.20 -7.10 -0.30
CA ILE A 269 12.13 -5.65 -0.14
C ILE A 269 13.18 -5.19 0.87
N GLN A 270 13.33 -5.86 2.00
CA GLN A 270 14.32 -5.50 3.03
C GLN A 270 15.76 -5.57 2.50
N ASP A 271 16.07 -6.57 1.68
CA ASP A 271 17.37 -6.79 1.05
C ASP A 271 17.65 -5.82 -0.12
N GLY A 272 16.68 -4.95 -0.43
CA GLY A 272 16.77 -3.90 -1.45
C GLY A 272 16.47 -4.37 -2.86
N TYR A 273 15.70 -5.45 -3.02
CA TYR A 273 15.21 -5.86 -4.34
C TYR A 273 14.14 -4.88 -4.84
N ASN A 274 14.08 -4.76 -6.17
CA ASN A 274 13.03 -4.04 -6.89
C ASN A 274 12.19 -5.06 -7.64
N ILE A 275 10.89 -5.11 -7.36
CA ILE A 275 10.03 -6.21 -7.78
C ILE A 275 9.05 -5.72 -8.83
N ILE A 276 9.00 -6.40 -9.97
CA ILE A 276 8.01 -6.16 -11.02
C ILE A 276 7.14 -7.40 -11.12
N PHE A 277 5.86 -7.28 -10.79
CA PHE A 277 4.85 -8.31 -11.02
C PHE A 277 4.27 -8.14 -12.41
N TYR A 278 4.33 -9.20 -13.19
CA TYR A 278 3.64 -9.29 -14.46
C TYR A 278 2.41 -10.20 -14.32
N SER A 279 1.24 -9.68 -14.70
CA SER A 279 -0.03 -10.40 -14.64
C SER A 279 -0.69 -10.44 -16.03
N PRO A 280 -0.65 -11.59 -16.76
CA PRO A 280 -1.41 -11.79 -18.00
C PRO A 280 -2.90 -12.00 -17.80
N TYR A 281 -3.36 -12.12 -16.56
CA TYR A 281 -4.72 -12.56 -16.28
C TYR A 281 -5.72 -11.47 -16.64
N ASP A 282 -7.00 -11.84 -16.71
CA ASP A 282 -8.06 -10.86 -16.83
C ASP A 282 -8.06 -9.87 -15.64
N THR A 283 -8.79 -8.77 -15.78
CA THR A 283 -8.83 -7.71 -14.77
C THR A 283 -9.25 -8.23 -13.40
N GLN A 284 -10.30 -9.06 -13.31
CA GLN A 284 -10.80 -9.52 -12.02
C GLN A 284 -9.75 -10.37 -11.28
N MET A 285 -9.08 -11.27 -12.00
CA MET A 285 -8.02 -12.10 -11.42
C MET A 285 -6.79 -11.28 -11.04
N THR A 286 -6.39 -10.34 -11.90
CA THR A 286 -5.29 -9.41 -11.63
C THR A 286 -5.58 -8.59 -10.37
N ASP A 287 -6.78 -8.03 -10.25
CA ASP A 287 -7.21 -7.26 -9.07
C ASP A 287 -7.11 -8.10 -7.80
N LEU A 288 -7.70 -9.30 -7.80
CA LEU A 288 -7.65 -10.23 -6.67
C LEU A 288 -6.20 -10.51 -6.22
N LEU A 289 -5.33 -10.83 -7.17
CA LEU A 289 -3.93 -11.15 -6.91
C LEU A 289 -3.11 -9.94 -6.43
N VAL A 290 -3.38 -8.75 -6.95
CA VAL A 290 -2.77 -7.49 -6.51
C VAL A 290 -3.22 -7.19 -5.07
N PHE A 291 -4.53 -7.18 -4.81
CA PHE A 291 -5.06 -6.86 -3.48
C PHE A 291 -4.61 -7.84 -2.41
N LEU A 292 -4.57 -9.15 -2.70
CA LEU A 292 -4.04 -10.14 -1.76
C LEU A 292 -2.57 -9.88 -1.41
N ARG A 293 -1.74 -9.50 -2.39
CA ARG A 293 -0.33 -9.15 -2.12
C ARG A 293 -0.19 -7.89 -1.28
N LEU A 294 -0.93 -6.84 -1.63
CA LEU A 294 -0.93 -5.58 -0.88
C LEU A 294 -1.37 -5.80 0.56
N ARG A 295 -2.44 -6.58 0.78
CA ARG A 295 -2.93 -6.94 2.11
C ARG A 295 -1.90 -7.71 2.91
N ARG A 296 -1.24 -8.70 2.32
CA ARG A 296 -0.19 -9.47 3.00
C ARG A 296 1.02 -8.61 3.38
N LEU A 297 1.48 -7.72 2.50
CA LEU A 297 2.53 -6.75 2.82
C LEU A 297 2.09 -5.82 3.96
N PHE A 298 0.87 -5.29 3.90
CA PHE A 298 0.30 -4.43 4.93
C PHE A 298 0.23 -5.15 6.29
N LEU A 299 -0.35 -6.36 6.34
CA LEU A 299 -0.44 -7.16 7.56
C LEU A 299 0.93 -7.46 8.14
N ARG A 300 1.90 -7.85 7.31
CA ARG A 300 3.25 -8.15 7.78
C ARG A 300 3.90 -6.92 8.42
N ARG A 301 3.80 -5.75 7.77
CA ARG A 301 4.38 -4.49 8.27
C ARG A 301 3.66 -3.94 9.50
N ARG A 302 2.34 -4.12 9.59
CA ARG A 302 1.55 -3.71 10.76
C ARG A 302 1.89 -4.50 12.02
N ASN A 303 2.20 -5.79 11.88
CA ASN A 303 2.46 -6.68 13.02
C ASN A 303 3.95 -6.94 13.26
N ALA A 304 4.84 -6.28 12.51
CA ALA A 304 6.28 -6.36 12.70
C ALA A 304 6.74 -5.32 13.71
N ASP A 305 6.20 -5.39 14.94
CA ASP A 305 6.64 -4.51 16.02
C ASP A 305 8.17 -4.63 16.17
N HIS A 306 8.84 -3.47 16.17
CA HIS A 306 10.30 -3.30 16.32
C HIS A 306 11.22 -3.57 15.12
N ILE A 307 10.71 -4.01 13.96
CA ILE A 307 11.55 -4.13 12.75
C ILE A 307 11.54 -2.80 11.99
N SER A 308 12.71 -2.21 11.79
CA SER A 308 12.85 -1.08 10.87
C SER A 308 12.64 -1.56 9.44
N HIS A 309 11.48 -1.25 8.86
CA HIS A 309 11.18 -1.60 7.47
C HIS A 309 11.95 -0.70 6.52
N ARG A 310 12.52 -1.31 5.47
CA ARG A 310 13.00 -0.57 4.31
C ARG A 310 11.82 0.16 3.68
N PRO A 311 11.98 1.46 3.35
CA PRO A 311 10.94 2.19 2.67
C PRO A 311 10.72 1.59 1.28
N VAL A 312 9.45 1.41 0.92
CA VAL A 312 9.03 0.82 -0.34
C VAL A 312 7.95 1.70 -0.95
N VAL A 313 8.03 1.92 -2.27
CA VAL A 313 6.98 2.60 -3.04
C VAL A 313 6.33 1.59 -3.96
N ILE A 314 5.01 1.51 -3.89
CA ILE A 314 4.21 0.59 -4.69
C ILE A 314 3.57 1.36 -5.84
N PHE A 315 3.85 0.91 -7.07
CA PHE A 315 3.25 1.44 -8.29
C PHE A 315 2.11 0.53 -8.73
N LEU A 316 0.93 1.13 -8.85
CA LEU A 316 -0.27 0.52 -9.41
C LEU A 316 -0.62 1.28 -10.69
N ASP A 317 -0.17 0.77 -11.84
CA ASP A 317 -0.60 1.34 -13.12
C ASP A 317 -2.04 0.93 -13.43
N GLU A 318 -2.76 1.78 -14.16
CA GLU A 318 -4.17 1.58 -14.50
C GLU A 318 -5.10 1.29 -13.30
N PHE A 319 -4.86 1.96 -12.16
CA PHE A 319 -5.66 1.77 -10.93
C PHE A 319 -7.19 1.88 -11.13
N ARG A 320 -7.66 2.60 -12.16
CA ARG A 320 -9.08 2.64 -12.52
C ARG A 320 -9.64 1.25 -12.84
N SER A 321 -8.88 0.38 -13.51
CA SER A 321 -9.33 -0.99 -13.76
C SER A 321 -9.42 -1.77 -12.46
N LEU A 322 -8.46 -1.55 -11.54
CA LEU A 322 -8.43 -2.18 -10.20
C LEU A 322 -9.60 -1.74 -9.29
N LEU A 323 -10.15 -0.54 -9.50
CA LEU A 323 -11.29 -0.01 -8.75
C LEU A 323 -12.66 -0.47 -9.31
N GLY A 324 -12.69 -1.12 -10.47
CA GLY A 324 -13.86 -1.14 -11.33
C GLY A 324 -14.48 -2.51 -11.58
N ARG A 325 -15.30 -3.00 -10.63
CA ARG A 325 -16.53 -3.84 -10.83
C ARG A 325 -17.23 -4.21 -9.51
N GLY A 326 -16.56 -4.07 -8.36
CA GLY A 326 -17.18 -4.25 -7.04
C GLY A 326 -17.91 -2.99 -6.54
N GLY A 327 -19.23 -2.98 -6.60
CA GLY A 327 -20.07 -2.30 -5.59
C GLY A 327 -20.41 -0.80 -5.72
N LEU A 328 -19.77 0.00 -6.58
CA LEU A 328 -20.17 1.42 -6.76
C LEU A 328 -21.09 1.71 -7.96
N ARG A 329 -21.54 0.68 -8.68
CA ARG A 329 -22.80 0.77 -9.43
C ARG A 329 -23.93 0.35 -8.50
N GLY A 330 -24.20 1.19 -7.51
CA GLY A 330 -25.49 1.20 -6.85
C GLY A 330 -26.56 1.43 -7.91
N SER A 331 -27.54 0.55 -7.91
CA SER A 331 -28.84 0.66 -8.56
C SER A 331 -29.44 2.05 -8.34
N TYR A 332 -29.19 2.95 -9.28
CA TYR A 332 -30.08 4.05 -9.65
C TYR A 332 -30.42 3.87 -11.13
N GLN A 333 -31.32 2.93 -11.37
CA GLN A 333 -32.29 2.97 -12.47
C GLN A 333 -33.65 2.63 -11.87
#